data_AF-A0A949MNJ8-F1
#
_entry.id   AF-A0A949MNJ8-F1
#
_cell.length_a   1.000
_cell.length_b   1.000
_cell.length_c   1.000
_cell.angle_alpha   90.00
_cell.angle_beta   90.00
_cell.angle_gamma   90.00
#
_symmetry.space_group_name_H-M   'P 1'
#
loop_
_entity.id
_entity.type
_entity.pdbx_description
1 polymer ?
#
loop_
_entity_poly.entity_id
_entity_poly.type
_entity_poly.pdbx_seq_one_letter_code
_entity_poly.pdbx_strand_id
1 'polypeptide(L)'
;MQTANTQRDNVSGLAAHFECRPEFLFGNENVPHVIDASTVRERTIADLKVFHIPDVFAGRDEVFIGFGIPNAYLVCPDGQGGYQKFAGKSLRRAPSVIEATRDFVQSGILLRFKNLPPHAAEKLRAAMKVHHGNKYWTCVNANLRVMEDAGFSAGKRKLSSIYFPEAMLAYLLENELKFEGQRIELQWIRTTPMSVERHAAKIMKAELWTFCRHAERSLQPAAKKHKLLGRVLAFTSGKMDAREAKNKTVKREVAPALPLDLPYETDIAIKVSRTSAAGTLLRQVWAGSHAFFEGTQERIKSEDYLTETLQPFPQANPSFVTRLKKGVLFSRPVVYAIRHFLAHRYTDVGVHSERDVHNMVRTHSEAAPNKYNVVLTTRRIILARISVGAKLIDWILSKHVLMSGYAKDVIFAGELWKDAEGTFWLSPNSGTYQPTVAQLEAAAAYLRKVFPHLRVEILREIAA
;
A
#
# COMPACT_ATOMS: atom_id res chain seq x y z
N MET A 1 5.23 23.46 2.07
CA MET A 1 5.71 23.88 0.75
C MET A 1 7.18 24.23 0.88
N GLN A 2 8.03 23.27 0.51
CA GLN A 2 9.43 23.39 0.09
C GLN A 2 9.81 21.95 -0.28
N THR A 3 9.83 21.69 -1.58
CA THR A 3 10.31 20.45 -2.19
C THR A 3 11.82 20.37 -1.95
N ALA A 4 12.19 19.86 -0.78
CA ALA A 4 13.55 19.44 -0.53
C ALA A 4 13.82 18.23 -1.42
N ASN A 5 14.67 18.47 -2.42
CA ASN A 5 15.30 17.48 -3.28
C ASN A 5 15.84 16.35 -2.40
N THR A 6 15.04 15.31 -2.22
CA THR A 6 15.45 14.13 -1.47
C THR A 6 16.29 13.35 -2.47
N GLN A 7 17.61 13.41 -2.33
CA GLN A 7 18.46 12.32 -2.79
C GLN A 7 17.89 11.05 -2.17
N ARG A 8 17.04 10.34 -2.92
CA ARG A 8 16.38 9.11 -2.50
C ARG A 8 17.41 7.99 -2.57
N ASP A 9 18.22 7.87 -1.52
CA ASP A 9 19.05 6.68 -1.24
C ASP A 9 18.15 5.49 -0.88
N ASN A 10 17.39 5.02 -1.87
CA ASN A 10 16.22 4.16 -1.66
C ASN A 10 16.55 2.67 -1.42
N VAL A 11 17.77 2.32 -0.98
CA VAL A 11 18.19 0.91 -0.79
C VAL A 11 19.07 0.67 0.45
N SER A 12 19.52 1.71 1.19
CA SER A 12 20.46 1.48 2.30
C SER A 12 19.81 0.70 3.47
N GLY A 13 20.37 -0.47 3.75
CA GLY A 13 19.99 -1.36 4.86
C GLY A 13 18.80 -2.29 4.59
N LEU A 14 18.28 -2.38 3.35
CA LEU A 14 17.33 -3.44 2.97
C LEU A 14 18.08 -4.68 2.48
N ALA A 15 17.56 -5.88 2.78
CA ALA A 15 18.20 -7.16 2.45
C ALA A 15 18.14 -7.51 0.95
N ALA A 16 17.18 -6.92 0.24
CA ALA A 16 16.95 -7.15 -1.17
C ALA A 16 16.33 -5.91 -1.82
N HIS A 17 16.22 -5.93 -3.14
CA HIS A 17 15.39 -4.97 -3.85
C HIS A 17 13.91 -5.24 -3.57
N PHE A 18 13.17 -4.17 -3.27
CA PHE A 18 11.73 -4.18 -3.10
C PHE A 18 11.12 -3.06 -3.93
N GLU A 19 9.95 -3.32 -4.51
CA GLU A 19 9.16 -2.29 -5.19
C GLU A 19 8.68 -1.24 -4.18
N CYS A 20 8.60 0.03 -4.59
CA CYS A 20 8.20 1.13 -3.73
C CYS A 20 7.12 1.95 -4.43
N ARG A 21 6.02 2.24 -3.71
CA ARG A 21 4.87 2.93 -4.32
C ARG A 21 4.02 3.67 -3.30
N PRO A 22 3.22 4.64 -3.75
CA PRO A 22 2.15 5.20 -2.93
C PRO A 22 1.10 4.15 -2.59
N GLU A 23 0.69 4.10 -1.32
CA GLU A 23 -0.50 3.37 -0.87
C GLU A 23 -1.38 4.29 -0.03
N PHE A 24 -2.58 3.82 0.31
CA PHE A 24 -3.54 4.60 1.08
C PHE A 24 -3.60 4.08 2.52
N LEU A 25 -3.83 5.00 3.44
CA LEU A 25 -4.21 4.75 4.83
C LEU A 25 -5.59 5.38 5.07
N PHE A 26 -6.43 4.71 5.86
CA PHE A 26 -7.82 5.06 6.18
C PHE A 26 -8.65 5.64 5.01
N GLY A 27 -8.40 5.10 3.82
CA GLY A 27 -9.09 5.40 2.56
C GLY A 27 -8.78 6.74 1.93
N ASN A 28 -8.23 7.70 2.67
CA ASN A 28 -7.91 9.00 2.14
C ASN A 28 -6.47 9.40 2.35
N GLU A 29 -5.80 9.12 3.46
CA GLU A 29 -4.44 9.58 3.64
C GLU A 29 -3.48 8.85 2.67
N ASN A 30 -2.62 9.62 2.02
CA ASN A 30 -1.65 9.07 1.09
C ASN A 30 -0.35 8.79 1.85
N VAL A 31 0.13 7.55 1.76
CA VAL A 31 1.47 7.17 2.19
C VAL A 31 2.32 7.10 0.93
N PRO A 32 3.08 8.17 0.59
CA PRO A 32 3.65 8.35 -0.74
C PRO A 32 4.69 7.30 -1.12
N HIS A 33 5.36 6.72 -0.12
CA HIS A 33 6.46 5.77 -0.30
C HIS A 33 6.30 4.59 0.65
N VAL A 34 5.72 3.50 0.14
CA VAL A 34 5.63 2.21 0.84
C VAL A 34 6.50 1.19 0.13
N ILE A 35 7.48 0.67 0.85
CA ILE A 35 8.30 -0.46 0.41
C ILE A 35 7.49 -1.75 0.54
N ASP A 36 7.34 -2.45 -0.58
CA ASP A 36 6.58 -3.69 -0.66
C ASP A 36 7.47 -4.91 -0.45
N ALA A 37 7.68 -5.25 0.82
CA ALA A 37 8.33 -6.48 1.24
C ALA A 37 7.33 -7.65 1.39
N SER A 38 6.17 -7.63 0.74
CA SER A 38 5.18 -8.72 0.87
C SER A 38 5.63 -10.05 0.26
N THR A 39 6.78 -10.07 -0.40
CA THR A 39 7.38 -11.25 -1.04
C THR A 39 8.24 -12.07 -0.09
N VAL A 40 8.61 -11.52 1.08
CA VAL A 40 9.39 -12.25 2.09
C VAL A 40 8.61 -13.45 2.62
N ARG A 41 9.34 -14.48 3.06
CA ARG A 41 8.72 -15.74 3.48
C ARG A 41 8.04 -15.59 4.84
N GLU A 42 6.72 -15.71 4.84
CA GLU A 42 5.96 -15.81 6.08
C GLU A 42 5.93 -17.24 6.63
N ARG A 43 6.00 -17.37 7.95
CA ARG A 43 5.72 -18.61 8.69
C ARG A 43 4.56 -18.37 9.64
N THR A 44 3.80 -19.41 9.95
CA THR A 44 2.77 -19.33 11.01
C THR A 44 3.36 -19.86 12.31
N ILE A 45 3.36 -19.04 13.37
CA ILE A 45 3.72 -19.45 14.73
C ILE A 45 2.56 -19.06 15.66
N ALA A 46 1.95 -20.05 16.32
CA ALA A 46 0.83 -19.83 17.25
C ALA A 46 -0.25 -18.87 16.68
N ASP A 47 -0.69 -19.16 15.46
CA ASP A 47 -1.67 -18.40 14.66
C ASP A 47 -1.23 -17.01 14.16
N LEU A 48 -0.01 -16.58 14.47
CA LEU A 48 0.55 -15.34 13.95
C LEU A 48 1.37 -15.61 12.70
N LYS A 49 1.15 -14.81 11.66
CA LYS A 49 2.09 -14.70 10.55
C LYS A 49 3.31 -13.91 10.99
N VAL A 50 4.49 -14.51 10.84
CA VAL A 50 5.78 -13.91 11.17
C VAL A 50 6.70 -13.94 9.97
N PHE A 51 7.61 -12.98 9.89
CA PHE A 51 8.71 -12.96 8.92
C PHE A 51 10.05 -12.96 9.66
N HIS A 52 11.10 -13.32 8.94
CA HIS A 52 12.47 -13.30 9.44
C HIS A 52 13.09 -11.91 9.17
N ILE A 53 13.59 -11.23 10.20
CA ILE A 53 14.07 -9.84 10.13
C ILE A 53 15.15 -9.66 9.03
N PRO A 54 16.17 -10.54 8.92
CA PRO A 54 17.16 -10.49 7.85
C PRO A 54 16.61 -10.66 6.43
N ASP A 55 15.37 -11.14 6.24
CA ASP A 55 14.76 -11.21 4.91
C ASP A 55 14.30 -9.82 4.42
N VAL A 56 14.20 -8.83 5.32
CA VAL A 56 13.81 -7.45 5.01
C VAL A 56 14.99 -6.49 5.17
N PHE A 57 15.77 -6.64 6.24
CA PHE A 57 16.86 -5.73 6.57
C PHE A 57 18.23 -6.41 6.41
N ALA A 58 19.17 -5.73 5.76
CA ALA A 58 20.54 -6.22 5.61
C ALA A 58 21.35 -6.06 6.91
N GLY A 59 20.99 -5.06 7.72
CA GLY A 59 21.68 -4.69 8.96
C GLY A 59 21.13 -5.40 10.21
N ARG A 60 21.87 -5.21 11.32
CA ARG A 60 21.49 -5.69 12.67
C ARG A 60 21.23 -4.55 13.66
N ASP A 61 21.13 -3.33 13.15
CA ASP A 61 21.05 -2.08 13.89
C ASP A 61 19.69 -1.39 13.75
N GLU A 62 18.71 -2.08 13.16
CA GLU A 62 17.42 -1.47 12.82
C GLU A 62 16.50 -1.28 14.02
N VAL A 63 15.91 -0.09 14.11
CA VAL A 63 14.84 0.21 15.07
C VAL A 63 13.55 0.44 14.29
N PHE A 64 12.49 -0.26 14.68
CA PHE A 64 11.20 -0.13 14.01
C PHE A 64 10.05 -0.47 14.94
N ILE A 65 8.88 0.08 14.64
CA ILE A 65 7.62 -0.40 15.22
C ILE A 65 6.83 -1.20 14.19
N GLY A 66 6.35 -2.38 14.60
CA GLY A 66 5.52 -3.23 13.77
C GLY A 66 4.06 -3.22 14.21
N PHE A 67 3.16 -3.23 13.23
CA PHE A 67 1.72 -3.30 13.37
C PHE A 67 1.21 -4.59 12.72
N GLY A 68 1.04 -5.63 13.54
CA GLY A 68 0.31 -6.84 13.18
C GLY A 68 -1.20 -6.67 13.41
N ILE A 69 -1.93 -7.80 13.40
CA ILE A 69 -3.37 -7.80 13.70
C ILE A 69 -3.59 -8.55 15.03
N PRO A 70 -4.10 -7.89 16.10
CA PRO A 70 -4.16 -6.44 16.36
C PRO A 70 -2.89 -5.89 17.06
N ASN A 71 -1.82 -6.67 17.15
CA ASN A 71 -0.70 -6.33 18.03
C ASN A 71 0.20 -5.23 17.44
N ALA A 72 0.67 -4.33 18.29
CA ALA A 72 1.81 -3.45 18.01
C ALA A 72 3.00 -3.83 18.89
N TYR A 73 4.21 -3.72 18.35
CA TYR A 73 5.44 -4.08 19.04
C TYR A 73 6.61 -3.21 18.57
N LEU A 74 7.46 -2.77 19.50
CA LEU A 74 8.68 -2.01 19.23
C LEU A 74 9.88 -2.96 19.20
N VAL A 75 10.72 -2.86 18.18
CA VAL A 75 11.93 -3.68 18.01
C VAL A 75 13.15 -2.77 18.02
N CYS A 76 14.20 -3.20 18.72
CA CYS A 76 15.53 -2.60 18.64
C CYS A 76 16.62 -3.66 18.77
N PRO A 77 17.87 -3.34 18.38
CA PRO A 77 19.02 -4.21 18.60
C PRO A 77 19.20 -4.51 20.09
N ASP A 78 19.59 -5.73 20.43
CA ASP A 78 19.81 -6.15 21.83
C ASP A 78 21.19 -5.73 22.40
N GLY A 79 22.11 -5.31 21.53
CA GLY A 79 23.51 -4.98 21.89
C GLY A 79 24.45 -6.19 21.90
N GLN A 80 23.95 -7.37 21.58
CA GLN A 80 24.67 -8.65 21.50
C GLN A 80 24.65 -9.24 20.07
N GLY A 81 24.26 -8.43 19.08
CA GLY A 81 24.18 -8.82 17.69
C GLY A 81 22.86 -9.50 17.29
N GLY A 82 21.83 -9.42 18.12
CA GLY A 82 20.47 -9.84 17.82
C GLY A 82 19.46 -8.71 18.00
N TYR A 83 18.19 -9.08 18.01
CA TYR A 83 17.07 -8.16 18.21
C TYR A 83 16.25 -8.56 19.43
N GLN A 84 15.75 -7.55 20.13
CA GLN A 84 14.73 -7.70 21.16
C GLN A 84 13.51 -6.86 20.81
N LYS A 85 12.33 -7.30 21.26
CA LYS A 85 11.09 -6.55 21.11
C LYS A 85 10.43 -6.31 22.46
N PHE A 86 9.76 -5.18 22.56
CA PHE A 86 8.87 -4.88 23.66
C PHE A 86 7.44 -5.25 23.28
N ALA A 87 6.87 -6.20 24.01
CA ALA A 87 5.52 -6.70 23.75
C ALA A 87 4.61 -6.40 24.94
N GLY A 88 3.71 -5.42 24.75
CA GLY A 88 2.59 -5.18 25.66
C GLY A 88 1.40 -6.09 25.35
N LYS A 89 0.51 -6.29 26.33
CA LYS A 89 -0.80 -6.92 26.11
C LYS A 89 -1.92 -5.90 26.32
N SER A 90 -3.01 -6.06 25.59
CA SER A 90 -4.17 -5.17 25.71
C SER A 90 -4.98 -5.42 26.99
N LEU A 91 -5.66 -4.36 27.42
CA LEU A 91 -6.61 -4.28 28.55
C LEU A 91 -6.03 -4.73 29.89
N ARG A 92 -4.77 -4.37 30.18
CA ARG A 92 -4.06 -4.70 31.43
C ARG A 92 -4.03 -6.20 31.76
N ARG A 93 -4.27 -7.07 30.78
CA ARG A 93 -4.47 -8.51 31.05
C ARG A 93 -3.22 -9.19 31.61
N ALA A 94 -2.05 -8.74 31.17
CA ALA A 94 -0.78 -9.30 31.55
C ALA A 94 0.31 -8.22 31.54
N PRO A 95 1.38 -8.41 32.33
CA PRO A 95 2.59 -7.60 32.25
C PRO A 95 3.16 -7.52 30.84
N SER A 96 3.80 -6.39 30.54
CA SER A 96 4.61 -6.21 29.34
C SER A 96 5.94 -6.93 29.50
N VAL A 97 6.46 -7.47 28.40
CA VAL A 97 7.65 -8.32 28.42
C VAL A 97 8.65 -7.85 27.36
N ILE A 98 9.93 -8.03 27.69
CA ILE A 98 11.02 -7.92 26.74
C ILE A 98 11.26 -9.33 26.25
N GLU A 99 11.16 -9.54 24.94
CA GLU A 99 11.32 -10.84 24.31
C GLU A 99 12.48 -10.78 23.32
N ALA A 100 13.43 -11.70 23.40
CA ALA A 100 14.37 -11.93 22.31
C ALA A 100 13.56 -12.38 21.08
N THR A 101 13.74 -11.71 19.95
CA THR A 101 12.96 -12.02 18.74
C THR A 101 13.40 -13.33 18.10
N ARG A 102 14.67 -13.72 18.30
CA ARG A 102 15.34 -14.78 17.54
C ARG A 102 15.19 -14.55 16.03
N ASP A 103 15.26 -13.28 15.64
CA ASP A 103 15.07 -12.78 14.29
C ASP A 103 13.66 -13.00 13.69
N PHE A 104 12.64 -13.33 14.48
CA PHE A 104 11.26 -13.45 14.01
C PHE A 104 10.31 -12.46 14.68
N VAL A 105 9.54 -11.74 13.87
CA VAL A 105 8.51 -10.80 14.33
C VAL A 105 7.25 -10.88 13.47
N GLN A 106 6.14 -10.38 13.99
CA GLN A 106 4.82 -10.51 13.34
C GLN A 106 4.75 -9.68 12.05
N SER A 107 4.34 -10.27 10.94
CA SER A 107 4.13 -9.57 9.67
C SER A 107 3.01 -8.53 9.73
N GLY A 108 3.11 -7.50 8.89
CA GLY A 108 2.12 -6.42 8.81
C GLY A 108 2.69 -5.15 8.19
N ILE A 109 2.41 -4.02 8.83
CA ILE A 109 3.00 -2.71 8.49
C ILE A 109 4.13 -2.43 9.47
N LEU A 110 5.31 -2.07 8.99
CA LEU A 110 6.46 -1.66 9.79
C LEU A 110 6.76 -0.19 9.51
N LEU A 111 7.11 0.54 10.56
CA LEU A 111 7.68 1.88 10.46
C LEU A 111 9.13 1.80 10.96
N ARG A 112 10.08 1.78 10.03
CA ARG A 112 11.51 1.81 10.30
C ARG A 112 11.94 3.24 10.61
N PHE A 113 12.73 3.42 11.66
CA PHE A 113 13.23 4.71 12.10
C PHE A 113 14.63 4.93 11.50
N LYS A 114 14.72 5.85 10.54
CA LYS A 114 15.97 6.23 9.88
C LYS A 114 16.57 7.46 10.57
N ASN A 115 17.88 7.62 10.42
CA ASN A 115 18.65 8.75 10.97
C ASN A 115 18.65 8.80 12.50
N LEU A 116 18.56 7.63 13.15
CA LEU A 116 18.76 7.52 14.59
C LEU A 116 20.25 7.55 14.93
N PRO A 117 20.66 8.25 16.01
CA PRO A 117 22.02 8.14 16.51
C PRO A 117 22.26 6.76 17.15
N PRO A 118 23.51 6.25 17.18
CA PRO A 118 23.81 4.91 17.72
C PRO A 118 23.30 4.65 19.14
N HIS A 119 23.32 5.68 20.01
CA HIS A 119 22.86 5.58 21.40
C HIS A 119 21.33 5.51 21.55
N ALA A 120 20.53 5.75 20.49
CA ALA A 120 19.08 5.66 20.56
C ALA A 120 18.62 4.23 20.91
N ALA A 121 19.29 3.22 20.36
CA ALA A 121 19.03 1.83 20.70
C ALA A 121 19.26 1.57 22.20
N GLU A 122 20.36 2.08 22.76
CA GLU A 122 20.68 1.96 24.19
C GLU A 122 19.62 2.59 25.09
N LYS A 123 19.17 3.82 24.76
CA LYS A 123 18.09 4.50 25.49
C LYS A 123 16.78 3.72 25.42
N LEU A 124 16.44 3.17 24.25
CA LEU A 124 15.30 2.28 24.11
C LEU A 124 15.42 1.03 24.98
N ARG A 125 16.58 0.37 25.02
CA ARG A 125 16.80 -0.80 25.89
C ARG A 125 16.64 -0.44 27.38
N ALA A 126 17.16 0.72 27.80
CA ALA A 126 17.00 1.21 29.17
C ALA A 126 15.52 1.47 29.51
N ALA A 127 14.79 2.18 28.65
CA ALA A 127 13.36 2.44 28.82
C ALA A 127 12.52 1.15 28.80
N MET A 128 12.86 0.19 27.94
CA MET A 128 12.21 -1.13 27.93
C MET A 128 12.31 -1.83 29.30
N LYS A 129 13.46 -1.74 29.98
CA LYS A 129 13.66 -2.32 31.33
C LYS A 129 12.78 -1.61 32.38
N VAL A 130 12.66 -0.28 32.32
CA VAL A 130 11.77 0.49 33.21
C VAL A 130 10.32 0.05 33.08
N HIS A 131 9.88 -0.25 31.86
CA HIS A 131 8.51 -0.63 31.58
C HIS A 131 8.25 -2.15 31.60
N HIS A 132 9.29 -2.96 31.78
CA HIS A 132 9.17 -4.42 31.90
C HIS A 132 8.38 -4.79 33.16
N GLY A 133 7.52 -5.81 33.06
CA GLY A 133 6.69 -6.25 34.19
C GLY A 133 5.46 -5.38 34.47
N ASN A 134 5.31 -4.23 33.79
CA ASN A 134 4.19 -3.31 34.02
C ASN A 134 2.97 -3.64 33.15
N LYS A 135 1.77 -3.37 33.69
CA LYS A 135 0.49 -3.52 32.99
C LYS A 135 0.03 -2.20 32.40
N TYR A 136 -0.29 -2.20 31.10
CA TYR A 136 -0.83 -1.04 30.39
C TYR A 136 -2.19 -1.31 29.80
N TRP A 137 -2.92 -0.25 29.44
CA TRP A 137 -4.23 -0.37 28.81
C TRP A 137 -4.17 -1.04 27.44
N THR A 138 -3.11 -0.81 26.66
CA THR A 138 -2.94 -1.41 25.34
C THR A 138 -1.47 -1.65 25.03
N CYS A 139 -1.18 -2.54 24.07
CA CYS A 139 0.18 -2.74 23.58
C CYS A 139 0.78 -1.46 22.98
N VAL A 140 -0.02 -0.66 22.28
CA VAL A 140 0.42 0.65 21.76
C VAL A 140 0.78 1.60 22.88
N ASN A 141 -0.07 1.72 23.90
CA ASN A 141 0.22 2.58 25.05
C ASN A 141 1.53 2.19 25.74
N ALA A 142 1.79 0.89 25.86
CA ALA A 142 3.03 0.37 26.43
C ALA A 142 4.25 0.75 25.60
N ASN A 143 4.22 0.51 24.28
CA ASN A 143 5.33 0.84 23.37
C ASN A 143 5.59 2.35 23.30
N LEU A 144 4.54 3.18 23.27
CA LEU A 144 4.67 4.63 23.21
C LEU A 144 5.24 5.23 24.50
N ARG A 145 5.02 4.60 25.66
CA ARG A 145 5.69 4.98 26.92
C ARG A 145 7.19 4.69 26.87
N VAL A 146 7.57 3.52 26.38
CA VAL A 146 8.99 3.18 26.15
C VAL A 146 9.65 4.20 25.22
N MET A 147 8.97 4.57 24.13
CA MET A 147 9.48 5.59 23.21
C MET A 147 9.60 6.96 23.91
N GLU A 148 8.58 7.41 24.63
CA GLU A 148 8.62 8.70 25.35
C GLU A 148 9.74 8.76 26.39
N ASP A 149 9.90 7.73 27.22
CA ASP A 149 10.99 7.62 28.21
C ASP A 149 12.38 7.56 27.56
N ALA A 150 12.49 6.97 26.37
CA ALA A 150 13.74 6.93 25.61
C ALA A 150 14.10 8.28 24.96
N GLY A 151 13.21 9.28 24.98
CA GLY A 151 13.45 10.62 24.41
C GLY A 151 12.74 10.88 23.08
N PHE A 152 11.80 10.02 22.66
CA PHE A 152 10.99 10.26 21.48
C PHE A 152 9.82 11.19 21.78
N SER A 153 9.47 12.02 20.80
CA SER A 153 8.29 12.89 20.83
C SER A 153 7.72 13.06 19.43
N ALA A 154 6.44 13.37 19.32
CA ALA A 154 5.83 13.77 18.06
C ALA A 154 4.73 14.79 18.35
N GLY A 155 4.62 15.82 17.51
CA GLY A 155 3.60 16.86 17.66
C GLY A 155 3.60 17.54 19.04
N LYS A 156 2.43 18.03 19.47
CA LYS A 156 2.25 18.71 20.77
C LYS A 156 1.72 17.80 21.88
N ARG A 157 1.26 16.60 21.55
CA ARG A 157 0.59 15.68 22.48
C ARG A 157 1.59 14.63 22.93
N LYS A 158 1.56 14.24 24.21
CA LYS A 158 2.39 13.14 24.72
C LYS A 158 2.11 11.84 23.98
N LEU A 159 3.15 11.12 23.55
CA LEU A 159 3.01 9.84 22.85
C LEU A 159 2.23 8.82 23.70
N SER A 160 2.55 8.75 25.00
CA SER A 160 1.92 7.88 26.00
C SER A 160 0.43 8.12 26.25
N SER A 161 -0.17 9.13 25.62
CA SER A 161 -1.61 9.37 25.69
C SER A 161 -2.39 8.71 24.55
N ILE A 162 -1.72 8.05 23.61
CA ILE A 162 -2.33 7.28 22.52
C ILE A 162 -2.44 5.82 22.94
N TYR A 163 -3.57 5.20 22.59
CA TYR A 163 -3.91 3.86 23.06
C TYR A 163 -4.14 2.85 21.93
N PHE A 164 -4.52 3.26 20.73
CA PHE A 164 -4.90 2.31 19.69
C PHE A 164 -3.96 2.38 18.48
N PRO A 165 -3.65 1.22 17.86
CA PRO A 165 -2.84 1.17 16.65
C PRO A 165 -3.31 2.11 15.53
N GLU A 166 -4.61 2.18 15.26
CA GLU A 166 -5.17 3.13 14.29
C GLU A 166 -4.78 4.58 14.63
N ALA A 167 -5.12 5.03 15.84
CA ALA A 167 -4.80 6.37 16.32
C ALA A 167 -3.29 6.67 16.29
N MET A 168 -2.45 5.66 16.54
CA MET A 168 -1.00 5.81 16.43
C MET A 168 -0.54 6.00 14.98
N LEU A 169 -1.03 5.18 14.04
CA LEU A 169 -0.69 5.30 12.62
C LEU A 169 -1.09 6.66 12.06
N ALA A 170 -2.32 7.13 12.36
CA ALA A 170 -2.78 8.46 11.98
C ALA A 170 -1.89 9.56 12.59
N TYR A 171 -1.61 9.46 13.90
CA TYR A 171 -0.83 10.47 14.59
C TYR A 171 0.60 10.61 14.04
N LEU A 172 1.27 9.48 13.76
CA LEU A 172 2.62 9.48 13.19
C LEU A 172 2.66 9.90 11.72
N LEU A 173 1.57 9.76 10.98
CA LEU A 173 1.47 10.25 9.61
C LEU A 173 1.31 11.77 9.57
N GLU A 174 0.56 12.33 10.52
CA GLU A 174 0.28 13.78 10.61
C GLU A 174 1.36 14.58 11.31
N ASN A 175 2.13 13.95 12.20
CA ASN A 175 3.10 14.61 13.06
C ASN A 175 4.51 14.07 12.82
N GLU A 176 5.48 14.98 12.79
CA GLU A 176 6.89 14.63 12.67
C GLU A 176 7.38 13.96 13.96
N LEU A 177 7.87 12.71 13.84
CA LEU A 177 8.53 12.01 14.94
C LEU A 177 9.93 12.57 15.14
N LYS A 178 10.29 12.83 16.40
CA LYS A 178 11.58 13.36 16.82
C LYS A 178 12.20 12.50 17.90
N PHE A 179 13.51 12.42 17.91
CA PHE A 179 14.32 11.86 18.98
C PHE A 179 15.21 12.98 19.52
N GLU A 180 15.06 13.33 20.79
CA GLU A 180 15.83 14.41 21.43
C GLU A 180 15.75 15.75 20.67
N GLY A 181 14.56 16.03 20.10
CA GLY A 181 14.31 17.23 19.31
C GLY A 181 14.76 17.15 17.84
N GLN A 182 15.55 16.14 17.45
CA GLN A 182 15.97 15.91 16.07
C GLN A 182 14.95 15.08 15.30
N ARG A 183 14.71 15.45 14.04
CA ARG A 183 13.77 14.76 13.16
C ARG A 183 14.21 13.33 12.86
N ILE A 184 13.28 12.40 12.96
CA ILE A 184 13.44 11.01 12.51
C ILE A 184 12.68 10.85 11.19
N GLU A 185 13.29 10.15 10.24
CA GLU A 185 12.60 9.75 9.02
C GLU A 185 11.89 8.41 9.24
N LEU A 186 10.61 8.35 8.89
CA LEU A 186 9.80 7.13 8.96
C LEU A 186 9.73 6.47 7.58
N GLN A 187 10.36 5.30 7.46
CA GLN A 187 10.29 4.47 6.26
C GLN A 187 9.20 3.41 6.43
N TRP A 188 8.16 3.46 5.58
CA TRP A 188 7.02 2.55 5.61
C TRP A 188 7.33 1.27 4.84
N ILE A 189 7.19 0.12 5.51
CA ILE A 189 7.46 -1.19 4.92
C ILE A 189 6.26 -2.08 5.15
N ARG A 190 5.85 -2.81 4.13
CA ARG A 190 4.70 -3.72 4.18
C ARG A 190 5.17 -5.14 3.93
N THR A 191 5.03 -6.01 4.93
CA THR A 191 5.44 -7.43 4.85
C THR A 191 4.26 -8.39 4.65
N THR A 192 3.06 -7.86 4.47
CA THR A 192 1.82 -8.63 4.26
C THR A 192 1.33 -8.48 2.81
N PRO A 193 0.65 -9.50 2.24
CA PRO A 193 0.06 -9.40 0.89
C PRO A 193 -1.12 -8.41 0.80
N MET A 194 -1.68 -7.97 1.93
CA MET A 194 -2.76 -6.97 1.95
C MET A 194 -2.22 -5.57 1.68
N SER A 195 -3.02 -4.68 1.09
CA SER A 195 -2.68 -3.24 1.04
C SER A 195 -2.61 -2.65 2.45
N VAL A 196 -1.89 -1.54 2.60
CA VAL A 196 -1.83 -0.75 3.84
C VAL A 196 -3.23 -0.43 4.36
N GLU A 197 -4.11 0.08 3.48
CA GLU A 197 -5.50 0.39 3.80
C GLU A 197 -6.28 -0.81 4.35
N ARG A 198 -6.17 -1.96 3.69
CA ARG A 198 -6.90 -3.18 4.08
C ARG A 198 -6.37 -3.76 5.38
N HIS A 199 -5.04 -3.71 5.58
CA HIS A 199 -4.42 -4.14 6.83
C HIS A 199 -4.84 -3.22 7.98
N ALA A 200 -4.82 -1.91 7.78
CA ALA A 200 -5.29 -0.93 8.75
C ALA A 200 -6.79 -1.12 9.10
N ALA A 201 -7.65 -1.40 8.12
CA ALA A 201 -9.06 -1.72 8.37
C ALA A 201 -9.25 -2.99 9.21
N LYS A 202 -8.42 -4.03 9.00
CA LYS A 202 -8.43 -5.22 9.86
C LYS A 202 -7.94 -4.94 11.26
N ILE A 203 -6.95 -4.07 11.43
CA ILE A 203 -6.50 -3.60 12.73
C ILE A 203 -7.65 -2.94 13.48
N MET A 204 -8.33 -1.94 12.87
CA MET A 204 -9.50 -1.27 13.47
C MET A 204 -10.61 -2.26 13.86
N LYS A 205 -10.96 -3.18 12.95
CA LYS A 205 -11.96 -4.22 13.24
C LYS A 205 -11.51 -5.05 14.45
N ALA A 206 -10.27 -5.52 14.47
CA ALA A 206 -9.73 -6.35 15.55
C ALA A 206 -9.62 -5.60 16.89
N GLU A 207 -9.37 -4.28 16.89
CA GLU A 207 -9.43 -3.42 18.06
C GLU A 207 -10.85 -3.39 18.65
N LEU A 208 -11.87 -3.11 17.83
CA LEU A 208 -13.27 -3.11 18.26
C LEU A 208 -13.68 -4.46 18.85
N TRP A 209 -13.35 -5.56 18.16
CA TRP A 209 -13.63 -6.92 18.64
C TRP A 209 -12.81 -7.31 19.88
N THR A 210 -11.74 -6.59 20.23
CA THR A 210 -10.97 -6.90 21.45
C THR A 210 -11.81 -6.65 22.70
N PHE A 211 -12.65 -5.61 22.72
CA PHE A 211 -13.60 -5.37 23.80
C PHE A 211 -14.67 -6.45 23.86
N CYS A 212 -15.29 -6.79 22.72
CA CYS A 212 -16.30 -7.85 22.65
C CYS A 212 -15.75 -9.20 23.12
N ARG A 213 -14.56 -9.60 22.65
CA ARG A 213 -13.90 -10.86 23.07
C ARG A 213 -13.56 -10.87 24.56
N HIS A 214 -13.20 -9.72 25.13
CA HIS A 214 -12.95 -9.63 26.57
C HIS A 214 -14.23 -9.74 27.39
N ALA A 215 -15.30 -9.03 26.98
CA ALA A 215 -16.62 -9.19 27.57
C ALA A 215 -17.08 -10.65 27.49
N GLU A 216 -16.96 -11.27 26.33
CA GLU A 216 -17.27 -12.68 26.11
C GLU A 216 -16.48 -13.60 27.06
N ARG A 217 -15.15 -13.43 27.16
CA ARG A 217 -14.30 -14.23 28.08
C ARG A 217 -14.64 -14.00 29.54
N SER A 218 -14.97 -12.78 29.95
CA SER A 218 -15.44 -12.51 31.32
C SER A 218 -16.80 -13.12 31.61
N LEU A 219 -17.64 -13.29 30.59
CA LEU A 219 -18.97 -13.90 30.70
C LEU A 219 -18.94 -15.42 30.54
N GLN A 220 -17.89 -16.02 29.95
CA GLN A 220 -17.75 -17.47 29.78
C GLN A 220 -17.91 -18.27 31.09
N PRO A 221 -17.33 -17.86 32.24
CA PRO A 221 -17.56 -18.52 33.52
C PRO A 221 -19.03 -18.52 33.96
N ALA A 222 -19.77 -17.43 33.70
CA ALA A 222 -21.19 -17.30 34.01
C ALA A 222 -22.06 -18.08 33.00
N ALA A 223 -21.66 -18.10 31.73
CA ALA A 223 -22.33 -18.81 30.65
C ALA A 223 -22.26 -20.34 30.79
N LYS A 224 -21.17 -20.86 31.36
CA LYS A 224 -21.05 -22.28 31.76
C LYS A 224 -22.10 -22.69 32.79
N LYS A 225 -22.64 -21.74 33.57
CA LYS A 225 -23.69 -21.97 34.57
C LYS A 225 -25.11 -21.77 34.02
N HIS A 226 -25.30 -21.01 32.95
CA HIS A 226 -26.63 -20.72 32.37
C HIS A 226 -26.73 -21.04 30.87
N LYS A 227 -27.52 -22.07 30.52
CA LYS A 227 -27.74 -22.53 29.13
C LYS A 227 -28.22 -21.43 28.16
N LEU A 228 -29.05 -20.49 28.62
CA LEU A 228 -29.56 -19.39 27.79
C LEU A 228 -28.45 -18.38 27.46
N LEU A 229 -27.65 -18.00 28.46
CA LEU A 229 -26.48 -17.13 28.27
C LEU A 229 -25.44 -17.79 27.37
N GLY A 230 -25.23 -19.11 27.53
CA GLY A 230 -24.36 -19.90 26.66
C GLY A 230 -24.81 -19.91 25.19
N ARG A 231 -26.12 -19.96 24.91
CA ARG A 231 -26.67 -19.86 23.55
C ARG A 231 -26.52 -18.46 22.95
N VAL A 232 -26.75 -17.41 23.73
CA VAL A 232 -26.58 -16.01 23.28
C VAL A 232 -25.10 -15.71 22.99
N LEU A 233 -24.19 -16.14 23.88
CA LEU A 233 -22.75 -16.01 23.66
C LEU A 233 -22.27 -16.84 22.47
N ALA A 234 -22.81 -18.04 22.22
CA ALA A 234 -22.47 -18.82 21.03
C ALA A 234 -22.88 -18.09 19.74
N PHE A 235 -24.00 -17.37 19.74
CA PHE A 235 -24.47 -16.59 18.58
C PHE A 235 -23.67 -15.30 18.34
N THR A 236 -23.18 -14.65 19.41
CA THR A 236 -22.36 -13.42 19.33
C THR A 236 -20.86 -13.67 19.24
N SER A 237 -20.39 -14.86 19.65
CA SER A 237 -18.99 -15.31 19.53
C SER A 237 -18.49 -15.44 18.10
N GLY A 238 -19.41 -15.22 17.13
CA GLY A 238 -19.19 -14.98 15.71
C GLY A 238 -17.76 -15.29 15.32
N LYS A 239 -17.47 -16.59 15.13
CA LYS A 239 -16.16 -17.08 14.72
C LYS A 239 -15.72 -16.18 13.57
N MET A 240 -14.81 -15.24 13.85
CA MET A 240 -14.24 -14.37 12.82
C MET A 240 -13.76 -15.30 11.74
N ASP A 241 -14.40 -15.19 10.58
CA ASP A 241 -14.38 -16.15 9.50
C ASP A 241 -13.08 -16.96 9.43
N ALA A 242 -13.14 -18.23 9.87
CA ALA A 242 -12.21 -19.28 9.48
C ALA A 242 -12.23 -19.55 7.96
N ARG A 243 -13.02 -18.77 7.22
CA ARG A 243 -13.04 -18.62 5.76
C ARG A 243 -12.06 -17.55 5.27
N GLU A 244 -11.00 -17.22 6.00
CA GLU A 244 -9.82 -16.74 5.31
C GLU A 244 -9.28 -17.88 4.47
N ALA A 245 -9.56 -17.78 3.17
CA ALA A 245 -9.08 -18.68 2.14
C ALA A 245 -7.63 -19.07 2.46
N LYS A 246 -7.32 -20.36 2.25
CA LYS A 246 -5.97 -20.86 2.03
C LYS A 246 -5.35 -20.09 0.85
N ASN A 247 -5.06 -18.81 1.03
CA ASN A 247 -4.20 -18.07 0.13
C ASN A 247 -2.83 -18.64 0.42
N LYS A 248 -2.46 -19.68 -0.35
CA LYS A 248 -1.06 -20.05 -0.53
C LYS A 248 -0.34 -18.73 -0.75
N THR A 249 0.65 -18.45 0.09
CA THR A 249 1.57 -17.33 -0.12
C THR A 249 2.25 -17.61 -1.45
N VAL A 250 1.71 -17.05 -2.53
CA VAL A 250 2.31 -17.16 -3.84
C VAL A 250 3.58 -16.33 -3.77
N LYS A 251 4.74 -16.97 -4.01
CA LYS A 251 6.00 -16.26 -4.16
C LYS A 251 5.84 -15.33 -5.36
N ARG A 252 5.65 -14.05 -5.09
CA ARG A 252 5.49 -13.04 -6.11
C ARG A 252 6.87 -12.68 -6.64
N GLU A 253 7.02 -12.72 -7.96
CA GLU A 253 8.22 -12.26 -8.65
C GLU A 253 8.31 -10.72 -8.59
N VAL A 254 9.53 -10.23 -8.47
CA VAL A 254 9.87 -8.81 -8.44
C VAL A 254 10.95 -8.59 -9.48
N ALA A 255 10.69 -7.69 -10.43
CA ALA A 255 11.64 -7.33 -11.46
C ALA A 255 12.96 -6.82 -10.84
N PRO A 256 14.12 -7.10 -11.47
CA PRO A 256 15.39 -6.56 -11.03
C PRO A 256 15.36 -5.02 -10.89
N ALA A 257 16.11 -4.50 -9.93
CA ALA A 257 16.30 -3.06 -9.81
C ALA A 257 17.03 -2.52 -11.05
N LEU A 258 16.65 -1.34 -11.51
CA LEU A 258 17.49 -0.62 -12.47
C LEU A 258 18.83 -0.23 -11.82
N PRO A 259 19.94 -0.19 -12.59
CA PRO A 259 21.28 0.18 -12.10
C PRO A 259 21.31 1.49 -11.31
N LEU A 260 22.18 1.62 -10.31
CA LEU A 260 22.23 2.81 -9.43
C LEU A 260 22.98 3.99 -10.05
N ASP A 261 23.87 3.70 -10.98
CA ASP A 261 24.92 4.55 -11.52
C ASP A 261 24.53 5.26 -12.83
N LEU A 262 23.36 4.95 -13.38
CA LEU A 262 22.85 5.60 -14.59
C LEU A 262 22.12 6.91 -14.29
N PRO A 263 22.29 7.95 -15.14
CA PRO A 263 21.57 9.20 -15.02
C PRO A 263 20.14 9.05 -15.56
N TYR A 264 19.19 8.73 -14.67
CA TYR A 264 17.77 8.66 -15.03
C TYR A 264 17.15 10.05 -15.19
N GLU A 265 16.14 10.14 -16.05
CA GLU A 265 15.29 11.33 -16.14
C GLU A 265 14.50 11.51 -14.83
N THR A 266 14.43 12.74 -14.32
CA THR A 266 13.89 13.08 -12.99
C THR A 266 12.80 14.15 -13.04
N ASP A 267 12.04 14.22 -14.13
CA ASP A 267 11.05 15.27 -14.41
C ASP A 267 9.59 14.78 -14.39
N ILE A 268 9.35 13.54 -13.95
CA ILE A 268 8.01 12.94 -13.99
C ILE A 268 7.25 13.33 -12.73
N ALA A 269 6.35 14.31 -12.84
CA ALA A 269 5.45 14.66 -11.75
C ALA A 269 4.30 13.65 -11.68
N ILE A 270 4.06 13.07 -10.51
CA ILE A 270 3.03 12.05 -10.31
C ILE A 270 1.94 12.56 -9.38
N LYS A 271 0.69 12.28 -9.74
CA LYS A 271 -0.50 12.50 -8.92
C LYS A 271 -1.28 11.21 -8.75
N VAL A 272 -1.90 11.05 -7.59
CA VAL A 272 -2.70 9.87 -7.26
C VAL A 272 -4.11 10.28 -6.88
N SER A 273 -5.11 9.58 -7.42
CA SER A 273 -6.51 9.85 -7.13
C SER A 273 -6.90 9.45 -5.70
N ARG A 274 -7.72 10.28 -5.07
CA ARG A 274 -8.33 10.04 -3.75
C ARG A 274 -9.84 9.89 -3.91
N THR A 275 -10.39 8.95 -3.17
CA THR A 275 -11.84 8.73 -3.10
C THR A 275 -12.54 9.84 -2.33
N SER A 276 -13.84 9.97 -2.52
CA SER A 276 -14.71 10.67 -1.57
C SER A 276 -14.92 9.82 -0.31
N ALA A 277 -15.52 10.38 0.74
CA ALA A 277 -15.85 9.62 1.96
C ALA A 277 -16.74 8.40 1.66
N ALA A 278 -17.74 8.56 0.79
CA ALA A 278 -18.57 7.44 0.32
C ALA A 278 -17.75 6.43 -0.49
N GLY A 279 -16.83 6.90 -1.35
CA GLY A 279 -15.92 6.04 -2.10
C GLY A 279 -14.98 5.21 -1.20
N THR A 280 -14.52 5.79 -0.09
CA THR A 280 -13.72 5.09 0.93
C THR A 280 -14.49 3.92 1.57
N LEU A 281 -15.76 4.13 1.92
CA LEU A 281 -16.61 3.04 2.44
C LEU A 281 -16.79 1.94 1.41
N LEU A 282 -17.00 2.31 0.14
CA LEU A 282 -17.15 1.36 -0.96
C LEU A 282 -15.87 0.55 -1.22
N ARG A 283 -14.68 1.14 -1.09
CA ARG A 283 -13.38 0.44 -1.23
C ARG A 283 -13.23 -0.72 -0.25
N GLN A 284 -13.80 -0.64 0.95
CA GLN A 284 -13.77 -1.73 1.93
C GLN A 284 -14.54 -2.97 1.43
N VAL A 285 -15.58 -2.77 0.63
CA VAL A 285 -16.37 -3.84 0.00
C VAL A 285 -15.73 -4.29 -1.32
N TRP A 286 -15.11 -3.38 -2.06
CA TRP A 286 -14.54 -3.60 -3.39
C TRP A 286 -13.13 -4.21 -3.39
N ALA A 287 -12.72 -4.81 -2.27
CA ALA A 287 -11.44 -5.51 -2.06
C ALA A 287 -10.15 -4.67 -2.20
N GLY A 288 -10.22 -3.37 -2.51
CA GLY A 288 -9.07 -2.48 -2.54
C GLY A 288 -9.29 -1.12 -3.20
N SER A 289 -8.24 -0.32 -3.23
CA SER A 289 -8.22 1.01 -3.84
C SER A 289 -8.04 0.93 -5.37
N HIS A 290 -9.07 1.36 -6.08
CA HIS A 290 -9.02 1.58 -7.53
C HIS A 290 -8.49 2.99 -7.82
N ALA A 291 -7.19 3.19 -7.56
CA ALA A 291 -6.55 4.49 -7.75
C ALA A 291 -6.16 4.73 -9.21
N PHE A 292 -6.26 5.99 -9.63
CA PHE A 292 -5.70 6.48 -10.88
C PHE A 292 -4.38 7.19 -10.58
N PHE A 293 -3.35 6.80 -11.31
CA PHE A 293 -2.04 7.42 -11.28
C PHE A 293 -1.92 8.30 -12.53
N GLU A 294 -1.63 9.58 -12.36
CA GLU A 294 -1.39 10.52 -13.44
C GLU A 294 0.07 10.94 -13.41
N GLY A 295 0.81 10.64 -14.49
CA GLY A 295 2.15 11.16 -14.73
C GLY A 295 2.10 12.31 -15.74
N THR A 296 2.90 13.35 -15.50
CA THR A 296 3.11 14.47 -16.42
C THR A 296 4.59 14.79 -16.53
N GLN A 297 5.02 15.17 -17.74
CA GLN A 297 6.38 15.60 -18.07
C GLN A 297 6.29 16.63 -19.21
N GLU A 298 7.28 17.51 -19.33
CA GLU A 298 7.29 18.60 -20.31
C GLU A 298 8.37 18.46 -21.40
N ARG A 299 9.30 17.51 -21.22
CA ARG A 299 10.46 17.29 -22.09
C ARG A 299 10.10 16.79 -23.48
N ILE A 300 9.14 15.87 -23.58
CA ILE A 300 8.74 15.21 -24.84
C ILE A 300 7.28 15.54 -25.13
N LYS A 301 6.99 16.15 -26.28
CA LYS A 301 5.61 16.37 -26.70
C LYS A 301 5.02 15.07 -27.25
N SER A 302 3.85 14.71 -26.77
CA SER A 302 3.17 13.48 -27.21
C SER A 302 2.70 13.56 -28.66
N GLU A 303 2.40 14.78 -29.11
CA GLU A 303 1.87 15.13 -30.42
C GLU A 303 2.90 14.94 -31.54
N ASP A 304 4.19 14.91 -31.20
CA ASP A 304 5.27 14.59 -32.15
C ASP A 304 5.22 13.11 -32.59
N TYR A 305 4.47 12.27 -31.87
CA TYR A 305 4.32 10.83 -32.12
C TYR A 305 2.87 10.46 -32.43
N LEU A 306 1.92 11.02 -31.68
CA LEU A 306 0.51 10.67 -31.69
C LEU A 306 -0.34 11.89 -32.06
N THR A 307 -0.68 12.01 -33.33
CA THR A 307 -1.35 13.20 -33.90
C THR A 307 -2.88 13.12 -33.89
N GLU A 308 -3.44 11.91 -33.87
CA GLU A 308 -4.89 11.68 -33.92
C GLU A 308 -5.50 11.44 -32.55
N THR A 309 -6.67 12.03 -32.30
CA THR A 309 -7.43 11.79 -31.07
C THR A 309 -8.43 10.64 -31.25
N LEU A 310 -8.53 9.78 -30.23
CA LEU A 310 -9.42 8.63 -30.20
C LEU A 310 -10.82 9.04 -29.74
N GLN A 311 -11.83 8.62 -30.51
CA GLN A 311 -13.23 8.81 -30.13
C GLN A 311 -13.72 7.66 -29.23
N PRO A 312 -14.47 7.96 -28.16
CA PRO A 312 -14.99 6.94 -27.28
C PRO A 312 -16.15 6.17 -27.92
N PHE A 313 -16.07 4.85 -27.89
CA PHE A 313 -17.00 3.90 -28.50
C PHE A 313 -17.19 4.17 -30.01
N PRO A 314 -16.14 4.01 -30.83
CA PRO A 314 -16.16 4.40 -32.25
C PRO A 314 -16.97 3.46 -33.15
N GLN A 315 -17.44 2.32 -32.62
CA GLN A 315 -18.21 1.33 -33.39
C GLN A 315 -19.45 1.96 -34.03
N ALA A 316 -19.53 1.91 -35.36
CA ALA A 316 -20.66 2.41 -36.14
C ALA A 316 -21.96 1.62 -35.85
N ASN A 317 -21.86 0.29 -35.71
CA ASN A 317 -22.98 -0.62 -35.41
C ASN A 317 -22.75 -1.45 -34.14
N PRO A 318 -22.83 -0.86 -32.94
CA PRO A 318 -22.66 -1.60 -31.70
C PRO A 318 -23.86 -2.51 -31.45
N SER A 319 -23.63 -3.71 -30.92
CA SER A 319 -24.68 -4.65 -30.51
C SER A 319 -25.69 -3.99 -29.56
N PHE A 320 -26.93 -4.51 -29.46
CA PHE A 320 -27.96 -4.00 -28.55
C PHE A 320 -27.46 -3.93 -27.09
N VAL A 321 -26.72 -4.95 -26.64
CA VAL A 321 -26.09 -4.99 -25.31
C VAL A 321 -25.03 -3.89 -25.17
N THR A 322 -24.24 -3.62 -26.21
CA THR A 322 -23.24 -2.54 -26.21
C THR A 322 -23.91 -1.16 -26.18
N ARG A 323 -25.02 -0.98 -26.90
CA ARG A 323 -25.83 0.25 -26.86
C ARG A 323 -26.40 0.50 -25.48
N LEU A 324 -26.98 -0.52 -24.84
CA LEU A 324 -27.51 -0.43 -23.48
C LEU A 324 -26.41 -0.14 -22.45
N LYS A 325 -25.27 -0.85 -22.52
CA LYS A 325 -24.10 -0.59 -21.65
C LYS A 325 -23.58 0.84 -21.81
N LYS A 326 -23.46 1.34 -23.04
CA LYS A 326 -23.04 2.73 -23.33
C LYS A 326 -24.07 3.74 -22.80
N GLY A 327 -25.36 3.51 -23.05
CA GLY A 327 -26.44 4.44 -22.70
C GLY A 327 -26.74 4.52 -21.21
N VAL A 328 -26.52 3.43 -20.45
CA VAL A 328 -26.88 3.35 -19.03
C VAL A 328 -25.65 3.35 -18.14
N LEU A 329 -24.74 2.37 -18.30
CA LEU A 329 -23.61 2.18 -17.37
C LEU A 329 -22.41 3.10 -17.65
N PHE A 330 -22.22 3.50 -18.90
CA PHE A 330 -21.13 4.39 -19.32
C PHE A 330 -21.63 5.69 -19.92
N SER A 331 -22.83 6.16 -19.53
CA SER A 331 -23.25 7.50 -19.92
C SER A 331 -22.35 8.55 -19.28
N ARG A 332 -22.19 9.72 -19.91
CA ARG A 332 -21.36 10.81 -19.35
C ARG A 332 -21.72 11.16 -17.90
N PRO A 333 -23.01 11.29 -17.51
CA PRO A 333 -23.38 11.56 -16.12
C PRO A 333 -22.97 10.44 -15.16
N VAL A 334 -23.12 9.17 -15.57
CA VAL A 334 -22.74 8.03 -14.73
C VAL A 334 -21.23 7.93 -14.58
N VAL A 335 -20.47 8.10 -15.68
CA VAL A 335 -19.00 8.16 -15.63
C VAL A 335 -18.54 9.31 -14.74
N TYR A 336 -19.16 10.48 -14.85
CA TYR A 336 -18.87 11.62 -13.99
C TYR A 336 -19.13 11.30 -12.51
N ALA A 337 -20.27 10.69 -12.19
CA ALA A 337 -20.61 10.29 -10.83
C ALA A 337 -19.61 9.25 -10.27
N ILE A 338 -19.31 8.18 -11.03
CA ILE A 338 -18.33 7.16 -10.64
C ILE A 338 -16.96 7.79 -10.38
N ARG A 339 -16.49 8.66 -11.28
CA ARG A 339 -15.23 9.39 -11.11
C ARG A 339 -15.26 10.31 -9.90
N HIS A 340 -16.38 10.97 -9.63
CA HIS A 340 -16.53 11.82 -8.44
C HIS A 340 -16.37 11.02 -7.14
N PHE A 341 -16.79 9.74 -7.12
CA PHE A 341 -16.56 8.86 -5.97
C PHE A 341 -15.13 8.32 -5.91
N LEU A 342 -14.55 7.89 -7.03
CA LEU A 342 -13.26 7.19 -7.10
C LEU A 342 -12.02 8.09 -7.16
N ALA A 343 -12.15 9.22 -7.83
CA ALA A 343 -11.12 10.19 -8.12
C ALA A 343 -11.65 11.61 -7.85
N HIS A 344 -12.22 11.78 -6.65
CA HIS A 344 -12.79 13.04 -6.18
C HIS A 344 -11.78 14.19 -6.25
N ARG A 345 -10.53 13.90 -5.87
CA ARG A 345 -9.39 14.82 -5.93
C ARG A 345 -8.12 14.05 -6.26
N TYR A 346 -7.09 14.78 -6.68
CA TYR A 346 -5.76 14.25 -6.89
C TYR A 346 -4.80 14.81 -5.84
N THR A 347 -3.91 13.97 -5.34
CA THR A 347 -2.82 14.40 -4.45
C THR A 347 -1.50 14.21 -5.16
N ASP A 348 -0.71 15.28 -5.12
CA ASP A 348 0.65 15.30 -5.63
C ASP A 348 1.55 14.43 -4.76
N VAL A 349 2.31 13.52 -5.37
CA VAL A 349 3.31 12.69 -4.69
C VAL A 349 4.74 13.17 -4.96
N GLY A 350 4.88 14.28 -5.70
CA GLY A 350 6.13 14.90 -6.05
C GLY A 350 6.62 14.52 -7.44
N VAL A 351 7.85 14.94 -7.71
CA VAL A 351 8.59 14.60 -8.92
C VAL A 351 9.39 13.32 -8.69
N HIS A 352 9.43 12.47 -9.70
CA HIS A 352 9.97 11.14 -9.65
C HIS A 352 10.94 10.90 -10.79
N SER A 353 11.92 10.04 -10.52
CA SER A 353 12.79 9.50 -11.56
C SER A 353 12.10 8.40 -12.34
N GLU A 354 12.62 8.12 -13.53
CA GLU A 354 12.27 6.92 -14.30
C GLU A 354 12.41 5.63 -13.46
N ARG A 355 13.44 5.56 -12.62
CA ARG A 355 13.66 4.45 -11.69
C ARG A 355 12.59 4.36 -10.62
N ASP A 356 12.10 5.49 -10.12
CA ASP A 356 10.95 5.50 -9.20
C ASP A 356 9.70 4.96 -9.91
N VAL A 357 9.44 5.36 -11.17
CA VAL A 357 8.31 4.84 -11.96
C VAL A 357 8.42 3.33 -12.17
N HIS A 358 9.61 2.83 -12.50
CA HIS A 358 9.88 1.40 -12.58
C HIS A 358 9.47 0.67 -11.30
N ASN A 359 9.82 1.23 -10.14
CA ASN A 359 9.53 0.63 -8.83
C ASN A 359 8.06 0.78 -8.41
N MET A 360 7.35 1.79 -8.91
CA MET A 360 5.93 2.00 -8.63
C MET A 360 5.03 1.01 -9.37
N VAL A 361 5.38 0.67 -10.63
CA VAL A 361 4.62 -0.29 -11.43
C VAL A 361 4.95 -1.71 -10.98
N ARG A 362 3.92 -2.46 -10.58
CA ARG A 362 4.07 -3.80 -10.03
C ARG A 362 4.42 -4.81 -11.11
N THR A 363 5.37 -5.68 -10.80
CA THR A 363 5.72 -6.87 -11.58
C THR A 363 4.52 -7.80 -11.72
N HIS A 364 4.13 -8.09 -12.96
CA HIS A 364 3.05 -8.98 -13.35
C HIS A 364 3.55 -10.42 -13.45
N SER A 365 2.78 -11.34 -12.88
CA SER A 365 2.89 -12.78 -13.13
C SER A 365 1.48 -13.37 -13.17
N GLU A 366 1.32 -14.57 -13.73
CA GLU A 366 0.03 -15.25 -13.74
C GLU A 366 -0.52 -15.47 -12.32
N ALA A 367 0.37 -15.78 -11.38
CA ALA A 367 0.01 -16.06 -10.00
C ALA A 367 -0.22 -14.77 -9.17
N ALA A 368 0.27 -13.62 -9.63
CA ALA A 368 0.02 -12.31 -9.05
C ALA A 368 -0.24 -11.26 -10.16
N PRO A 369 -1.45 -11.22 -10.75
CA PRO A 369 -1.71 -10.39 -11.91
C PRO A 369 -1.68 -8.89 -11.58
N ASN A 370 -0.76 -8.18 -12.22
CA ASN A 370 -0.59 -6.73 -12.13
C ASN A 370 -0.64 -6.06 -13.51
N LYS A 371 -1.74 -6.25 -14.26
CA LYS A 371 -2.00 -5.48 -15.48
C LYS A 371 -2.66 -4.14 -15.16
N TYR A 372 -2.34 -3.14 -15.95
CA TYR A 372 -2.85 -1.78 -15.84
C TYR A 372 -3.53 -1.41 -17.15
N ASN A 373 -4.62 -0.66 -17.08
CA ASN A 373 -5.03 0.15 -18.20
C ASN A 373 -4.12 1.37 -18.27
N VAL A 374 -3.81 1.80 -19.50
CA VAL A 374 -3.11 3.03 -19.79
C VAL A 374 -3.96 3.91 -20.71
N VAL A 375 -4.02 5.20 -20.41
CA VAL A 375 -4.58 6.23 -21.29
C VAL A 375 -3.54 7.31 -21.45
N LEU A 376 -3.17 7.62 -22.68
CA LEU A 376 -2.34 8.77 -23.02
C LEU A 376 -3.27 9.89 -23.50
N THR A 377 -3.11 11.07 -22.90
CA THR A 377 -3.65 12.32 -23.44
C THR A 377 -2.49 13.22 -23.87
N THR A 378 -2.78 14.36 -24.50
CA THR A 378 -1.73 15.29 -24.93
C THR A 378 -0.88 15.83 -23.78
N ARG A 379 -1.37 15.71 -22.53
CA ARG A 379 -0.72 16.27 -21.34
C ARG A 379 -0.36 15.25 -20.28
N ARG A 380 -0.91 14.03 -20.35
CA ARG A 380 -0.88 13.10 -19.20
C ARG A 380 -0.77 11.65 -19.64
N ILE A 381 -0.09 10.87 -18.81
CA ILE A 381 -0.09 9.41 -18.82
C ILE A 381 -0.92 8.95 -17.63
N ILE A 382 -2.04 8.27 -17.87
CA ILE A 382 -2.96 7.82 -16.82
C ILE A 382 -2.90 6.31 -16.72
N LEU A 383 -2.56 5.79 -15.54
CA LEU A 383 -2.55 4.35 -15.25
C LEU A 383 -3.60 3.99 -14.19
N ALA A 384 -4.27 2.87 -14.36
CA ALA A 384 -5.16 2.28 -13.35
C ALA A 384 -5.04 0.76 -13.39
N ARG A 385 -4.91 0.13 -12.22
CA ARG A 385 -4.79 -1.33 -12.16
C ARG A 385 -6.12 -2.01 -12.53
N ILE A 386 -6.07 -3.04 -13.38
CA ILE A 386 -7.26 -3.72 -13.91
C ILE A 386 -7.95 -4.57 -12.86
N SER A 387 -7.18 -5.36 -12.09
CA SER A 387 -7.74 -6.21 -11.06
C SER A 387 -7.18 -5.87 -9.69
N VAL A 388 -8.08 -5.56 -8.76
CA VAL A 388 -7.75 -5.36 -7.34
C VAL A 388 -8.46 -6.36 -6.43
N GLY A 389 -9.29 -7.26 -6.99
CA GLY A 389 -9.78 -8.46 -6.31
C GLY A 389 -11.30 -8.67 -6.36
N ALA A 390 -12.06 -7.79 -7.01
CA ALA A 390 -13.52 -7.88 -7.08
C ALA A 390 -14.00 -7.92 -8.54
N LYS A 391 -14.04 -9.11 -9.15
CA LYS A 391 -14.24 -9.32 -10.61
C LYS A 391 -15.27 -8.41 -11.29
N LEU A 392 -16.48 -8.26 -10.71
CA LEU A 392 -17.52 -7.43 -11.30
C LEU A 392 -17.19 -5.93 -11.24
N ILE A 393 -16.66 -5.46 -10.10
CA ILE A 393 -16.28 -4.06 -9.90
C ILE A 393 -15.02 -3.76 -10.71
N ASP A 394 -14.02 -4.65 -10.67
CA ASP A 394 -12.83 -4.61 -11.52
C ASP A 394 -13.25 -4.42 -12.99
N TRP A 395 -14.22 -5.21 -13.50
CA TRP A 395 -14.71 -5.09 -14.87
C TRP A 395 -15.36 -3.73 -15.21
N ILE A 396 -16.13 -3.16 -14.29
CA ILE A 396 -16.75 -1.83 -14.48
C ILE A 396 -15.66 -0.78 -14.47
N LEU A 397 -14.77 -0.81 -13.47
CA LEU A 397 -13.77 0.22 -13.19
C LEU A 397 -12.55 0.12 -14.10
N SER A 398 -12.35 -1.01 -14.78
CA SER A 398 -11.28 -1.21 -15.76
C SER A 398 -11.60 -0.67 -17.16
N LYS A 399 -12.53 0.30 -17.31
CA LYS A 399 -12.78 0.92 -18.61
C LYS A 399 -11.97 2.20 -18.78
N HIS A 400 -11.24 2.33 -19.89
CA HIS A 400 -10.42 3.51 -20.19
C HIS A 400 -11.23 4.81 -20.20
N VAL A 401 -12.50 4.76 -20.63
CA VAL A 401 -13.39 5.93 -20.59
C VAL A 401 -13.64 6.44 -19.16
N LEU A 402 -13.62 5.56 -18.15
CA LEU A 402 -13.70 5.98 -16.75
C LEU A 402 -12.40 6.64 -16.30
N MET A 403 -11.26 6.29 -16.88
CA MET A 403 -9.96 6.89 -16.57
C MET A 403 -9.74 8.23 -17.28
N SER A 404 -10.14 8.34 -18.54
CA SER A 404 -10.10 9.59 -19.29
C SER A 404 -11.17 10.57 -18.83
N GLY A 405 -12.30 10.07 -18.31
CA GLY A 405 -13.46 10.88 -18.00
C GLY A 405 -14.03 11.61 -19.23
N TYR A 406 -13.96 10.97 -20.40
CA TYR A 406 -14.34 11.58 -21.69
C TYR A 406 -13.48 12.79 -22.10
N ALA A 407 -12.23 12.84 -21.66
CA ALA A 407 -11.25 13.79 -22.19
C ALA A 407 -11.23 13.75 -23.73
N LYS A 408 -11.18 14.93 -24.36
CA LYS A 408 -11.25 15.08 -25.83
C LYS A 408 -9.89 14.88 -26.50
N ASP A 409 -8.83 14.93 -25.72
CA ASP A 409 -7.42 14.87 -26.11
C ASP A 409 -6.81 13.48 -25.85
N VAL A 410 -7.63 12.42 -25.77
CA VAL A 410 -7.13 11.05 -25.67
C VAL A 410 -6.48 10.68 -27.00
N ILE A 411 -5.21 10.29 -26.98
CA ILE A 411 -4.41 9.98 -28.16
C ILE A 411 -3.99 8.50 -28.21
N PHE A 412 -4.05 7.80 -27.07
CA PHE A 412 -3.89 6.35 -27.01
C PHE A 412 -4.61 5.77 -25.79
N ALA A 413 -5.12 4.54 -25.88
CA ALA A 413 -5.63 3.80 -24.73
C ALA A 413 -5.46 2.29 -24.91
N GLY A 414 -4.92 1.61 -23.91
CA GLY A 414 -4.58 0.18 -24.01
C GLY A 414 -4.26 -0.46 -22.66
N GLU A 415 -3.58 -1.59 -22.66
CA GLU A 415 -3.10 -2.22 -21.43
C GLU A 415 -1.58 -2.14 -21.34
N LEU A 416 -1.07 -2.07 -20.11
CA LEU A 416 0.34 -2.00 -19.78
C LEU A 416 0.65 -2.93 -18.59
N TRP A 417 1.75 -3.68 -18.65
CA TRP A 417 2.26 -4.44 -17.52
C TRP A 417 3.78 -4.55 -17.56
N LYS A 418 4.39 -4.70 -16.39
CA LYS A 418 5.83 -4.96 -16.25
C LYS A 418 6.05 -6.45 -15.98
N ASP A 419 6.84 -7.16 -16.76
CA ASP A 419 7.15 -8.58 -16.51
C ASP A 419 8.28 -8.76 -15.46
N ALA A 420 8.67 -10.02 -15.21
CA ALA A 420 9.67 -10.39 -14.22
C ALA A 420 11.09 -9.94 -14.62
N GLU A 421 11.33 -9.68 -15.89
CA GLU A 421 12.57 -9.16 -16.45
C GLU A 421 12.64 -7.62 -16.37
N GLY A 422 11.52 -6.96 -16.03
CA GLY A 422 11.41 -5.50 -15.97
C GLY A 422 10.98 -4.85 -17.29
N THR A 423 10.59 -5.65 -18.28
CA THR A 423 10.06 -5.17 -19.57
C THR A 423 8.62 -4.70 -19.41
N PHE A 424 8.35 -3.50 -19.90
CA PHE A 424 7.02 -2.92 -19.99
C PHE A 424 6.37 -3.30 -21.31
N TRP A 425 5.36 -4.16 -21.24
CA TRP A 425 4.57 -4.55 -22.40
C TRP A 425 3.37 -3.64 -22.56
N LEU A 426 3.14 -3.18 -23.78
CA LEU A 426 2.01 -2.36 -24.19
C LEU A 426 1.13 -3.13 -25.17
N SER A 427 -0.19 -3.10 -24.99
CA SER A 427 -1.13 -3.69 -25.95
C SER A 427 -2.21 -2.67 -26.35
N PRO A 428 -2.82 -2.81 -27.54
CA PRO A 428 -3.88 -1.91 -28.01
C PRO A 428 -5.24 -2.28 -27.40
N ASN A 429 -5.28 -3.13 -26.36
CA ASN A 429 -6.51 -3.66 -25.80
C ASN A 429 -7.31 -2.57 -25.08
N SER A 430 -8.23 -1.93 -25.80
CA SER A 430 -9.20 -1.01 -25.24
C SER A 430 -10.59 -1.24 -25.83
N GLY A 431 -11.48 -1.77 -24.99
CA GLY A 431 -12.89 -1.92 -25.35
C GLY A 431 -13.67 -0.61 -25.50
N THR A 432 -13.06 0.56 -25.23
CA THR A 432 -13.73 1.86 -25.34
C THR A 432 -13.12 2.80 -26.37
N TYR A 433 -11.85 2.67 -26.74
CA TYR A 433 -11.20 3.60 -27.69
C TYR A 433 -10.60 2.92 -28.93
N GLN A 434 -10.35 1.61 -28.92
CA GLN A 434 -9.93 0.80 -30.07
C GLN A 434 -8.79 1.42 -30.91
N PRO A 435 -7.59 1.66 -30.32
CA PRO A 435 -6.45 2.19 -31.08
C PRO A 435 -5.99 1.22 -32.17
N THR A 436 -5.43 1.76 -33.25
CA THR A 436 -4.81 0.99 -34.33
C THR A 436 -3.41 0.48 -33.94
N VAL A 437 -2.88 -0.46 -34.72
CA VAL A 437 -1.49 -0.95 -34.55
C VAL A 437 -0.47 0.17 -34.74
N ALA A 438 -0.70 1.09 -35.70
CA ALA A 438 0.17 2.25 -35.89
C ALA A 438 0.19 3.17 -34.66
N GLN A 439 -0.97 3.37 -34.03
CA GLN A 439 -1.05 4.14 -32.77
C GLN A 439 -0.36 3.43 -31.61
N LEU A 440 -0.41 2.09 -31.56
CA LEU A 440 0.36 1.31 -30.58
C LEU A 440 1.87 1.49 -30.76
N GLU A 441 2.37 1.43 -31.99
CA GLU A 441 3.78 1.63 -32.32
C GLU A 441 4.24 3.06 -31.97
N ALA A 442 3.43 4.06 -32.32
CA ALA A 442 3.68 5.45 -31.96
C ALA A 442 3.66 5.69 -30.45
N ALA A 443 2.71 5.09 -29.72
CA ALA A 443 2.63 5.17 -28.27
C ALA A 443 3.86 4.54 -27.59
N ALA A 444 4.31 3.37 -28.08
CA ALA A 444 5.54 2.75 -27.59
C ALA A 444 6.77 3.62 -27.88
N ALA A 445 6.88 4.22 -29.07
CA ALA A 445 7.96 5.14 -29.41
C ALA A 445 7.98 6.38 -28.49
N TYR A 446 6.82 6.98 -28.22
CA TYR A 446 6.69 8.07 -27.26
C TYR A 446 7.14 7.65 -25.86
N LEU A 447 6.66 6.50 -25.35
CA LEU A 447 7.03 6.02 -24.01
C LEU A 447 8.53 5.73 -23.90
N ARG A 448 9.18 5.18 -24.93
CA ARG A 448 10.65 4.98 -24.96
C ARG A 448 11.44 6.28 -24.92
N LYS A 449 10.83 7.40 -25.32
CA LYS A 449 11.46 8.73 -25.27
C LYS A 449 11.26 9.41 -23.92
N VAL A 450 10.07 9.24 -23.35
CA VAL A 450 9.78 9.66 -21.98
C VAL A 450 10.61 8.86 -20.97
N PHE A 451 10.78 7.56 -21.22
CA PHE A 451 11.47 6.62 -20.35
C PHE A 451 12.60 5.91 -21.13
N PRO A 452 13.76 6.56 -21.32
CA PRO A 452 14.84 6.05 -22.18
C PRO A 452 15.55 4.80 -21.67
N HIS A 453 15.49 4.52 -20.37
CA HIS A 453 16.10 3.35 -19.73
C HIS A 453 15.09 2.23 -19.44
N LEU A 454 13.78 2.48 -19.57
CA LEU A 454 12.77 1.43 -19.49
C LEU A 454 12.67 0.70 -20.82
N ARG A 455 12.74 -0.63 -20.76
CA ARG A 455 12.47 -1.47 -21.92
C ARG A 455 10.96 -1.52 -22.16
N VAL A 456 10.48 -0.79 -23.15
CA VAL A 456 9.07 -0.82 -23.58
C VAL A 456 8.94 -1.65 -24.85
N GLU A 457 8.04 -2.63 -24.86
CA GLU A 457 7.75 -3.52 -25.99
C GLU A 457 6.24 -3.54 -26.28
N ILE A 458 5.87 -3.95 -27.49
CA ILE A 458 4.46 -4.05 -27.91
C ILE A 458 4.03 -5.51 -28.05
N LEU A 459 2.81 -5.80 -27.60
CA LEU A 459 2.12 -7.05 -27.89
C LEU A 459 1.16 -6.82 -29.06
N ARG A 460 1.51 -7.37 -30.22
CA ARG A 460 0.73 -7.22 -31.47
C ARG A 460 -0.47 -8.15 -31.54
N GLU A 461 -0.47 -9.24 -30.79
CA GLU A 461 -1.57 -10.21 -30.76
C GLU A 461 -2.64 -9.79 -29.76
N ILE A 462 -3.84 -9.57 -30.29
CA ILE A 462 -5.06 -9.51 -29.47
C ILE A 462 -5.40 -10.97 -29.17
N ALA A 463 -5.21 -11.42 -27.92
CA ALA A 463 -5.77 -12.70 -27.50
C ALA A 463 -7.29 -12.63 -27.76
N ALA A 464 -7.77 -13.49 -28.67
CA ALA A 464 -9.14 -13.54 -29.15
C ALA A 464 -10.16 -13.84 -28.04
#